data_AF-A0A5B9FVJ3-F1
#
_entry.id   AF-A0A5B9FVJ3-F1
#
_cell.length_a   1.000
_cell.length_b   1.000
_cell.length_c   1.000
_cell.angle_alpha   90.00
_cell.angle_beta   90.00
_cell.angle_gamma   90.00
#
_symmetry.space_group_name_H-M   'P 1'
#
loop_
_entity.id
_entity.type
_entity.pdbx_description
1 polymer ?
#
loop_
_entity_poly.entity_id
_entity_poly.type
_entity_poly.pdbx_seq_one_letter_code
_entity_poly.pdbx_strand_id
1 'polypeptide(L)'
;MQLLITRNDIAQYRQISKSPNTDKLNEMILDAQIQDLAPLLGEKLYNKIVSAPQDHVELMEGSTYEYKGETYTNYGLKMVLSYFAYARHMMFSSVTDTPYSVVEKLSDTSRPADASSKKAIYTLNRDNAFKIWENVKNYLTRTSHPNFNCNGSGTPQRLRFTKIG
;
A
#
# COMPACT_ATOMS: atom_id res chain seq x y z
N MET A 1 10.54 -12.80 -1.26
CA MET A 1 9.07 -12.70 -1.29
C MET A 1 8.68 -12.07 -2.61
N GLN A 2 7.63 -12.57 -3.28
CA GLN A 2 7.16 -12.02 -4.56
C GLN A 2 6.49 -10.65 -4.35
N LEU A 3 6.74 -9.71 -5.26
CA LEU A 3 6.02 -8.43 -5.29
C LEU A 3 4.65 -8.62 -5.96
N LEU A 4 3.61 -8.07 -5.34
CA LEU A 4 2.22 -8.14 -5.78
C LEU A 4 1.85 -7.06 -6.78
N ILE A 5 2.65 -5.99 -6.86
CA ILE A 5 2.54 -4.93 -7.86
C ILE A 5 3.92 -4.60 -8.45
N THR A 6 3.89 -3.97 -9.61
CA THR A 6 5.04 -3.46 -10.34
C THR A 6 4.99 -1.94 -10.43
N ARG A 7 6.07 -1.34 -10.93
CA ARG A 7 6.09 0.09 -11.28
C ARG A 7 4.95 0.48 -12.24
N ASN A 8 4.60 -0.41 -13.17
CA ASN A 8 3.56 -0.11 -14.16
C ASN A 8 2.17 -0.05 -13.52
N ASP A 9 1.89 -0.90 -12.53
CA ASP A 9 0.65 -0.84 -11.76
C ASP A 9 0.55 0.51 -11.00
N ILE A 10 1.65 0.97 -10.39
CA ILE A 10 1.69 2.28 -9.73
C ILE A 10 1.45 3.42 -10.73
N ALA A 11 2.06 3.33 -11.90
CA ALA A 11 1.99 4.35 -12.95
C ALA A 11 0.57 4.54 -13.52
N GLN A 12 -0.33 3.58 -13.34
CA GLN A 12 -1.75 3.72 -13.71
C GLN A 12 -2.48 4.76 -12.84
N TYR A 13 -2.04 4.97 -11.59
CA TYR A 13 -2.73 5.80 -10.61
C TYR A 13 -1.91 7.00 -10.13
N ARG A 14 -0.59 6.95 -10.29
CA ARG A 14 0.35 7.93 -9.76
C ARG A 14 1.47 8.21 -10.73
N GLN A 15 1.85 9.47 -10.82
CA GLN A 15 3.02 9.85 -11.58
C GLN A 15 4.27 9.39 -10.84
N ILE A 16 5.03 8.49 -11.46
CA ILE A 16 6.33 8.04 -10.95
C ILE A 16 7.41 8.24 -12.01
N SER A 17 8.57 8.72 -11.60
CA SER A 17 9.68 8.98 -12.51
C SER A 17 10.15 7.69 -13.20
N LYS A 18 10.63 7.78 -14.45
CA LYS A 18 11.22 6.64 -15.20
C LYS A 18 12.64 6.30 -14.73
N SER A 19 12.96 6.61 -13.48
CA SER A 19 14.30 6.47 -12.90
C SER A 19 14.82 5.04 -12.98
N PRO A 20 16.15 4.84 -13.15
CA PRO A 20 16.76 3.52 -13.08
C PRO A 20 16.76 2.91 -11.68
N ASN A 21 16.48 3.69 -10.61
CA ASN A 21 16.45 3.18 -9.23
C ASN A 21 15.14 2.42 -8.92
N THR A 22 14.95 1.31 -9.63
CA THR A 22 13.81 0.40 -9.46
C THR A 22 13.90 -0.33 -8.13
N ASP A 23 15.11 -0.60 -7.63
CA ASP A 23 15.34 -1.30 -6.37
C ASP A 23 14.74 -0.54 -5.19
N LYS A 24 14.95 0.77 -5.11
CA LYS A 24 14.35 1.58 -4.04
C LYS A 24 12.83 1.59 -4.11
N LEU A 25 12.25 1.56 -5.31
CA LEU A 25 10.80 1.44 -5.46
C LEU A 25 10.30 0.06 -5.01
N ASN A 26 11.02 -1.00 -5.37
CA ASN A 26 10.70 -2.37 -4.98
C ASN A 26 10.76 -2.56 -3.45
N GLU A 27 11.72 -1.93 -2.76
CA GLU A 27 11.74 -1.86 -1.29
C GLU A 27 10.44 -1.25 -0.74
N MET A 28 10.00 -0.11 -1.29
CA MET A 28 8.77 0.57 -0.83
C MET A 28 7.51 -0.24 -1.13
N ILE A 29 7.48 -0.98 -2.25
CA ILE A 29 6.40 -1.92 -2.56
C ILE A 29 6.38 -3.05 -1.53
N LEU A 30 7.54 -3.63 -1.22
CA LEU A 30 7.67 -4.70 -0.24
C LEU A 30 7.21 -4.25 1.15
N ASP A 31 7.64 -3.07 1.58
CA ASP A 31 7.23 -2.47 2.85
C ASP A 31 5.72 -2.22 2.89
N ALA A 32 5.13 -1.71 1.80
CA ALA A 32 3.69 -1.52 1.70
C ALA A 32 2.92 -2.84 1.81
N GLN A 33 3.42 -3.91 1.17
CA GLN A 33 2.81 -5.24 1.27
C GLN A 33 2.79 -5.78 2.70
N ILE A 34 3.92 -5.68 3.40
CA ILE A 34 4.07 -6.26 4.74
C ILE A 34 3.41 -5.39 5.81
N GLN A 35 3.67 -4.08 5.80
CA GLN A 35 3.31 -3.20 6.90
C GLN A 35 1.91 -2.60 6.76
N ASP A 36 1.43 -2.42 5.53
CA ASP A 36 0.12 -1.81 5.28
C ASP A 36 -0.91 -2.87 4.85
N LEU A 37 -0.62 -3.68 3.83
CA LEU A 37 -1.63 -4.60 3.28
C LEU A 37 -1.85 -5.85 4.15
N ALA A 38 -0.79 -6.51 4.63
CA ALA A 38 -0.94 -7.76 5.39
C ALA A 38 -1.83 -7.61 6.64
N PRO A 39 -1.72 -6.53 7.45
CA PRO A 39 -2.62 -6.31 8.58
C PRO A 39 -4.09 -6.10 8.18
N LEU A 40 -4.35 -5.56 6.98
CA LEU A 40 -5.70 -5.30 6.49
C LEU A 40 -6.42 -6.57 6.05
N LEU A 41 -5.71 -7.48 5.38
CA LEU A 41 -6.25 -8.75 4.90
C LEU A 41 -6.31 -9.82 6.01
N GLY A 42 -5.41 -9.72 6.99
CA GLY A 42 -5.14 -10.78 7.94
C GLY A 42 -4.23 -11.87 7.36
N GLU A 43 -3.57 -12.59 8.27
CA GLU A 43 -2.48 -13.53 7.94
C GLU A 43 -2.89 -14.60 6.92
N LYS A 44 -4.05 -15.24 7.11
CA LYS A 44 -4.50 -16.37 6.28
C LYS A 44 -4.73 -15.95 4.82
N LEU A 45 -5.50 -14.89 4.59
CA LEU A 45 -5.80 -14.40 3.25
C LEU A 45 -4.55 -13.83 2.58
N TYR A 46 -3.74 -13.06 3.32
CA TYR A 46 -2.48 -12.52 2.81
C TYR A 46 -1.54 -13.62 2.32
N ASN A 47 -1.33 -14.68 3.11
CA ASN A 47 -0.44 -15.78 2.73
C ASN A 47 -0.93 -16.52 1.48
N LYS A 48 -2.26 -16.70 1.32
CA LYS A 48 -2.84 -17.29 0.11
C LYS A 48 -2.55 -16.43 -1.12
N ILE A 49 -2.81 -15.13 -1.04
CA ILE A 49 -2.55 -14.19 -2.14
C ILE A 49 -1.08 -14.15 -2.52
N VAL A 50 -0.16 -14.09 -1.55
CA VAL A 50 1.29 -14.08 -1.85
C VAL A 50 1.76 -15.39 -2.47
N SER A 51 1.17 -16.53 -2.09
CA SER A 51 1.55 -17.83 -2.64
C SER A 51 1.04 -18.06 -4.07
N ALA A 52 -0.12 -17.49 -4.41
CA ALA A 52 -0.83 -17.76 -5.66
C ALA A 52 -1.67 -16.54 -6.10
N PRO A 53 -1.04 -15.40 -6.46
CA PRO A 53 -1.78 -14.18 -6.75
C PRO A 53 -2.71 -14.32 -7.98
N GLN A 54 -2.35 -15.19 -8.93
CA GLN A 54 -3.17 -15.49 -10.10
C GLN A 54 -4.51 -16.19 -9.78
N ASP A 55 -4.64 -16.78 -8.59
CA ASP A 55 -5.91 -17.40 -8.14
C ASP A 55 -6.87 -16.34 -7.56
N HIS A 56 -6.39 -15.10 -7.41
CA HIS A 56 -7.09 -13.99 -6.78
C HIS A 56 -7.23 -12.78 -7.71
N VAL A 57 -7.28 -12.99 -9.04
CA VAL A 57 -7.28 -11.91 -10.05
C VAL A 57 -8.37 -10.86 -9.79
N GLU A 58 -9.60 -11.26 -9.52
CA GLU A 58 -10.70 -10.31 -9.24
C GLU A 58 -10.44 -9.42 -8.02
N LEU A 59 -9.85 -9.99 -6.97
CA LEU A 59 -9.48 -9.25 -5.77
C LEU A 59 -8.25 -8.37 -6.01
N MET A 60 -7.31 -8.83 -6.83
CA MET A 60 -6.07 -8.12 -7.13
C MET A 60 -6.30 -6.94 -8.08
N GLU A 61 -6.93 -7.19 -9.23
CA GLU A 61 -7.10 -6.22 -10.31
C GLU A 61 -8.36 -5.38 -10.17
N GLY A 62 -9.33 -5.86 -9.40
CA GLY A 62 -10.67 -5.28 -9.33
C GLY A 62 -11.63 -6.00 -10.27
N SER A 63 -12.91 -5.92 -9.95
CA SER A 63 -13.97 -6.56 -10.72
C SER A 63 -15.32 -5.90 -10.41
N THR A 64 -16.34 -6.20 -11.20
CA THR A 64 -17.73 -5.90 -10.86
C THR A 64 -18.39 -7.12 -10.24
N TYR A 65 -19.27 -6.91 -9.25
CA TYR A 65 -19.96 -7.99 -8.56
C TYR A 65 -21.38 -7.58 -8.18
N GLU A 66 -22.30 -8.55 -8.18
CA GLU A 66 -23.69 -8.35 -7.78
C GLU A 66 -23.86 -8.56 -6.28
N TYR A 67 -24.57 -7.65 -5.62
CA TYR A 67 -24.97 -7.82 -4.22
C TYR A 67 -26.35 -7.22 -4.01
N LYS A 68 -27.31 -8.06 -3.57
CA LYS A 68 -28.71 -7.66 -3.32
C LYS A 68 -29.42 -7.00 -4.53
N GLY A 69 -29.08 -7.44 -5.74
CA GLY A 69 -29.69 -6.94 -6.98
C GLY A 69 -29.11 -5.62 -7.50
N GLU A 70 -28.00 -5.16 -6.93
CA GLU A 70 -27.23 -4.02 -7.43
C GLU A 70 -25.80 -4.44 -7.79
N THR A 71 -25.30 -3.90 -8.90
CA THR A 71 -23.91 -4.05 -9.33
C THR A 71 -23.00 -3.09 -8.58
N TYR A 72 -21.96 -3.63 -7.93
CA TYR A 72 -20.90 -2.88 -7.27
C TYR A 72 -19.56 -3.09 -7.98
N THR A 73 -18.64 -2.15 -7.76
CA THR A 73 -17.26 -2.25 -8.27
C THR A 73 -16.30 -2.46 -7.10
N ASN A 74 -15.47 -3.49 -7.21
CA ASN A 74 -14.27 -3.69 -6.43
C ASN A 74 -13.09 -3.02 -7.16
N TYR A 75 -12.39 -2.11 -6.49
CA TYR A 75 -11.24 -1.39 -7.07
C TYR A 75 -9.94 -2.20 -7.10
N GLY A 76 -9.87 -3.29 -6.33
CA GLY A 76 -8.73 -4.20 -6.33
C GLY A 76 -7.55 -3.78 -5.44
N LEU A 77 -6.79 -4.79 -5.00
CA LEU A 77 -5.63 -4.62 -4.12
C LEU A 77 -4.44 -3.95 -4.80
N LYS A 78 -4.30 -4.08 -6.12
CA LYS A 78 -3.23 -3.38 -6.87
C LYS A 78 -3.35 -1.86 -6.72
N MET A 79 -4.58 -1.33 -6.75
CA MET A 79 -4.82 0.10 -6.54
C MET A 79 -4.46 0.51 -5.11
N VAL A 80 -4.91 -0.26 -4.09
CA VAL A 80 -4.59 -0.01 -2.68
C VAL A 80 -3.08 0.03 -2.45
N LEU A 81 -2.37 -1.01 -2.90
CA LEU A 81 -0.92 -1.12 -2.78
C LEU A 81 -0.19 0.01 -3.52
N SER A 82 -0.69 0.41 -4.69
CA SER A 82 -0.07 1.48 -5.46
C SER A 82 -0.02 2.80 -4.69
N TYR A 83 -1.08 3.11 -3.95
CA TYR A 83 -1.14 4.32 -3.13
C TYR A 83 -0.23 4.22 -1.89
N PHE A 84 -0.22 3.06 -1.20
CA PHE A 84 0.70 2.85 -0.07
C PHE A 84 2.17 2.89 -0.49
N ALA A 85 2.52 2.17 -1.56
CA ALA A 85 3.88 2.16 -2.11
C ALA A 85 4.31 3.55 -2.57
N TYR A 86 3.42 4.30 -3.23
CA TYR A 86 3.69 5.67 -3.64
C TYR A 86 3.89 6.61 -2.43
N ALA A 87 3.07 6.49 -1.39
CA ALA A 87 3.23 7.27 -0.16
C ALA A 87 4.64 7.07 0.44
N ARG A 88 5.05 5.81 0.59
CA ARG A 88 6.37 5.43 1.11
C ARG A 88 7.50 5.92 0.20
N HIS A 89 7.35 5.75 -1.10
CA HIS A 89 8.31 6.24 -2.09
C HIS A 89 8.52 7.75 -1.99
N MET A 90 7.45 8.54 -1.87
CA MET A 90 7.56 10.00 -1.71
C MET A 90 8.24 10.41 -0.41
N MET A 91 8.05 9.65 0.66
CA MET A 91 8.63 9.98 1.97
C MET A 91 10.11 9.56 2.08
N PHE A 92 10.47 8.36 1.59
CA PHE A 92 11.72 7.70 1.95
C PHE A 92 12.69 7.46 0.79
N SER A 93 12.29 7.66 -0.47
CA SER A 93 13.14 7.32 -1.62
C SER A 93 14.38 8.21 -1.79
N SER A 94 14.38 9.41 -1.20
CA SER A 94 15.51 10.33 -1.29
C SER A 94 16.68 9.95 -0.37
N VAL A 95 16.43 9.10 0.63
CA VAL A 95 17.42 8.66 1.60
C VAL A 95 18.07 7.38 1.09
N THR A 96 19.39 7.43 0.89
CA THR A 96 20.18 6.28 0.45
C THR A 96 21.31 6.04 1.45
N ASP A 97 21.45 4.78 1.86
CA ASP A 97 22.60 4.35 2.65
C ASP A 97 23.76 4.06 1.70
N THR A 98 24.93 4.64 1.98
CA THR A 98 26.15 4.46 1.19
C THR A 98 27.28 4.03 2.12
N PRO A 99 28.36 3.40 1.62
CA PRO A 99 29.47 2.95 2.46
C PRO A 99 30.12 4.03 3.33
N TYR A 100 29.88 5.31 3.04
CA TYR A 100 30.46 6.45 3.76
C TYR A 100 29.50 7.10 4.76
N SER A 101 28.19 7.11 4.48
CA SER A 101 27.12 7.65 5.36
C SER A 101 25.74 7.48 4.71
N VAL A 102 24.69 7.75 5.48
CA VAL A 102 23.34 8.02 4.97
C VAL A 102 23.33 9.41 4.32
N VAL A 103 22.97 9.48 3.04
CA VAL A 103 22.94 10.72 2.26
C VAL A 103 21.55 10.97 1.67
N GLU A 104 21.21 12.25 1.52
CA GLU A 104 20.04 12.67 0.74
C GLU A 104 20.47 13.01 -0.69
N LYS A 105 19.80 12.43 -1.68
CA LYS A 105 20.11 12.72 -3.09
C LYS A 105 19.63 14.12 -3.47
N LEU A 106 20.58 15.04 -3.61
CA LEU A 106 20.38 16.36 -4.23
C LEU A 106 20.70 16.26 -5.74
N SER A 107 19.94 16.94 -6.58
CA SER A 107 20.27 17.10 -8.01
C SER A 107 20.70 18.53 -8.27
N ASP A 108 21.71 18.75 -9.12
CA ASP A 108 22.31 20.07 -9.37
C ASP A 108 21.33 21.15 -9.85
N THR A 109 20.18 20.75 -10.41
CA THR A 109 19.15 21.65 -10.94
C THR A 109 17.88 21.74 -10.11
N SER A 110 17.72 20.90 -9.07
CA SER A 110 16.46 20.80 -8.31
C SER A 110 16.71 20.69 -6.82
N ARG A 111 15.91 21.41 -6.04
CA ARG A 111 15.90 21.30 -4.58
C ARG A 111 14.98 20.15 -4.17
N PRO A 112 15.37 19.32 -3.19
CA PRO A 112 14.49 18.30 -2.64
C PRO A 112 13.26 18.97 -2.02
N ALA A 113 12.11 18.31 -2.10
CA ALA A 113 10.94 18.74 -1.36
C ALA A 113 11.25 18.73 0.15
N ASP A 114 10.75 19.73 0.86
CA ASP A 114 10.93 19.81 2.31
C ASP A 114 10.21 18.65 3.02
N ALA A 115 10.67 18.31 4.22
CA ALA A 115 10.14 17.19 4.99
C ALA A 115 8.64 17.35 5.33
N SER A 116 8.14 18.59 5.48
CA SER A 116 6.72 18.85 5.75
C SER A 116 5.87 18.51 4.53
N SER A 117 6.30 18.95 3.34
CA SER A 117 5.65 18.61 2.07
C SER A 117 5.65 17.11 1.81
N LYS A 118 6.78 16.41 2.02
CA LYS A 118 6.87 14.95 1.91
C LYS A 118 5.88 14.26 2.86
N LYS A 119 5.79 14.73 4.12
CA LYS A 119 4.84 14.19 5.12
C LYS A 119 3.37 14.44 4.76
N ALA A 120 3.06 15.60 4.17
CA ALA A 120 1.72 15.90 3.68
C ALA A 120 1.32 14.96 2.53
N ILE A 121 2.21 14.75 1.56
CA ILE A 121 2.00 13.81 0.45
C ILE A 121 1.86 12.38 0.96
N TYR A 122 2.70 11.97 1.90
CA TYR A 122 2.63 10.65 2.56
C TYR A 122 1.25 10.44 3.20
N THR A 123 0.84 11.37 4.05
CA THR A 123 -0.46 11.29 4.76
C THR A 123 -1.63 11.23 3.77
N LEU A 124 -1.65 12.14 2.79
CA LEU A 124 -2.71 12.18 1.78
C LEU A 124 -2.85 10.87 1.00
N ASN A 125 -1.73 10.30 0.56
CA ASN A 125 -1.78 9.05 -0.21
C ASN A 125 -2.14 7.85 0.65
N ARG A 126 -1.72 7.84 1.92
CA ARG A 126 -2.11 6.83 2.89
C ARG A 126 -3.61 6.88 3.19
N ASP A 127 -4.17 8.07 3.38
CA ASP A 127 -5.61 8.26 3.59
C ASP A 127 -6.43 7.80 2.38
N ASN A 128 -5.95 8.10 1.16
CA ASN A 128 -6.57 7.63 -0.06
C ASN A 128 -6.49 6.10 -0.19
N ALA A 129 -5.37 5.48 0.19
CA ALA A 129 -5.24 4.03 0.22
C ALA A 129 -6.29 3.39 1.14
N PHE A 130 -6.53 3.96 2.33
CA PHE A 130 -7.58 3.49 3.23
C PHE A 130 -8.99 3.65 2.65
N LYS A 131 -9.28 4.76 1.96
CA LYS A 131 -10.58 4.93 1.29
C LYS A 131 -10.82 3.88 0.21
N ILE A 132 -9.78 3.56 -0.57
CA ILE A 132 -9.84 2.51 -1.59
C ILE A 132 -9.97 1.14 -0.91
N TRP A 133 -9.25 0.91 0.18
CA TRP A 133 -9.37 -0.32 0.97
C TRP A 133 -10.79 -0.55 1.49
N GLU A 134 -11.51 0.47 1.97
CA GLU A 134 -12.89 0.29 2.43
C GLU A 134 -13.81 -0.22 1.30
N ASN A 135 -13.56 0.17 0.05
CA ASN A 135 -14.24 -0.42 -1.11
C ASN A 135 -13.91 -1.92 -1.26
N VAL A 136 -12.63 -2.29 -1.21
CA VAL A 136 -12.20 -3.71 -1.32
C VAL A 136 -12.71 -4.55 -0.15
N LYS A 137 -12.69 -4.00 1.07
CA LYS A 137 -13.23 -4.63 2.27
C LYS A 137 -14.73 -4.88 2.13
N ASN A 138 -15.48 -3.94 1.53
CA ASN A 138 -16.89 -4.15 1.23
C ASN A 138 -17.11 -5.29 0.24
N TYR A 139 -16.26 -5.43 -0.79
CA TYR A 139 -16.27 -6.60 -1.67
C TYR A 139 -16.04 -7.89 -0.88
N LEU A 140 -14.94 -7.98 -0.14
CA LEU A 140 -14.59 -9.16 0.67
C LEU A 140 -15.70 -9.55 1.66
N THR A 141 -16.35 -8.56 2.27
CA THR A 141 -17.44 -8.79 3.23
C THR A 141 -18.72 -9.25 2.53
N ARG A 142 -19.11 -8.61 1.42
CA ARG A 142 -20.36 -8.90 0.71
C ARG A 142 -20.32 -10.24 -0.02
N THR A 143 -19.17 -10.63 -0.55
CA THR A 143 -18.96 -11.94 -1.19
C THR A 143 -18.64 -13.05 -0.19
N SER A 144 -18.54 -12.72 1.12
CA SER A 144 -18.10 -13.64 2.17
C SER A 144 -16.80 -14.36 1.78
N HIS A 145 -15.82 -13.59 1.31
CA HIS A 145 -14.62 -14.12 0.69
C HIS A 145 -13.91 -15.13 1.61
N PRO A 146 -13.55 -16.32 1.12
CA PRO A 146 -12.87 -17.33 1.93
C PRO A 146 -11.60 -16.78 2.59
N ASN A 147 -11.35 -17.18 3.84
CA ASN A 147 -10.18 -16.80 4.63
C ASN A 147 -10.09 -15.30 5.00
N PHE A 148 -11.04 -14.46 4.59
CA PHE A 148 -11.18 -13.11 5.11
C PHE A 148 -11.95 -13.15 6.43
N ASN A 149 -11.35 -12.66 7.52
CA ASN A 149 -12.03 -12.55 8.80
C ASN A 149 -12.26 -11.08 9.14
N CYS A 150 -13.51 -10.63 9.03
CA CYS A 150 -13.91 -9.27 9.41
C CYS A 150 -13.83 -9.02 10.93
N ASN A 151 -13.74 -10.06 11.76
CA ASN A 151 -13.68 -9.94 13.22
C ASN A 151 -12.30 -9.53 13.76
N GLY A 152 -11.35 -9.22 12.87
CA GLY A 152 -9.95 -8.96 13.20
C GLY A 152 -9.48 -7.51 13.02
N SER A 153 -10.36 -6.51 12.88
CA SER A 153 -9.92 -5.12 13.02
C SER A 153 -9.65 -4.84 14.50
N GLY A 154 -8.56 -5.38 15.03
CA GLY A 154 -8.00 -4.94 16.29
C GLY A 154 -7.80 -3.44 16.17
N THR A 155 -8.62 -2.69 16.90
CA THR A 155 -8.40 -1.26 17.16
C THR A 155 -6.91 -1.09 17.41
N PRO A 156 -6.19 -0.22 16.68
CA PRO A 156 -4.78 0.00 17.00
C PRO A 156 -4.73 0.36 18.48
N GLN A 157 -4.13 -0.53 19.28
CA GLN A 157 -3.98 -0.29 20.71
C GLN A 157 -3.14 0.97 20.82
N ARG A 158 -3.81 2.09 21.06
CA ARG A 158 -3.19 3.34 21.45
C ARG A 158 -2.47 3.02 22.74
N LEU A 159 -1.15 2.81 22.67
CA LEU A 159 -0.29 2.71 23.84
C LEU A 159 -0.49 4.00 24.64
N ARG A 160 -1.33 3.93 25.67
CA ARG A 160 -1.52 5.02 26.63
C ARG A 160 -0.29 5.02 27.50
N PHE A 161 0.62 5.96 27.25
CA PHE A 161 1.67 6.27 28.20
C PHE A 161 1.01 6.94 29.41
N THR A 162 0.79 6.18 30.47
CA THR A 162 0.47 6.73 31.78
C THR A 162 1.75 7.38 32.30
N LYS A 163 1.70 8.69 32.55
CA LYS A 163 2.79 9.44 33.14
C LYS A 163 3.06 8.86 34.53
N ILE A 164 4.24 8.27 34.74
CA ILE A 164 4.72 7.90 36.07
C ILE A 164 5.10 9.22 36.75
N GLY A 165 4.32 9.61 37.75
CA GLY A 165 4.67 10.66 38.70
C GLY A 165 5.47 10.10 39.85
#